data_AF-A0A3A2ZD70-F1
#
_entry.id   AF-A0A3A2ZD70-F1
#
_cell.length_a   1.000
_cell.length_b   1.000
_cell.length_c   1.000
_cell.angle_alpha   90.00
_cell.angle_beta   90.00
_cell.angle_gamma   90.00
#
_symmetry.space_group_name_H-M   'P 1'
#
loop_
_entity.id
_entity.type
_entity.pdbx_description
1 polymer ?
#
loop_
_entity_poly.entity_id
_entity_poly.type
_entity_poly.pdbx_seq_one_letter_code
_entity_poly.pdbx_strand_id
1 'polypeptide(L)'
;EAAKPLTEAQWLVRFVFLESIAGVPGMVAGMLRHLRSLRRMKRDNGWIETLLEESYNERMHLLTFMKMCEPGWFMKTMILGAQGVFFNALFFSYLISPKICHRFVGYLEEEAVHTYTRCIREIDQGMLDKWSSKDFKIPDMAVQYWNMPEGKRTMKDLIMYIRADEAVHRGVNHTLSNLSYKEDPNPFVSDYKTEMGGHKPKAVLKPTGYERNEVI
;
A
#
# COMPACT_ATOMS: atom_id res chain seq x y z
N GLU A 1 15.46 2.85 18.98
CA GLU A 1 14.10 2.27 19.10
C GLU A 1 13.30 3.02 20.16
N ALA A 2 11.99 3.19 19.96
CA ALA A 2 11.12 3.82 20.95
C ALA A 2 11.06 2.95 22.22
N ALA A 3 11.33 3.54 23.38
CA ALA A 3 11.55 2.83 24.64
C ALA A 3 10.31 2.17 25.28
N LYS A 4 9.11 2.35 24.69
CA LYS A 4 7.86 1.73 25.15
C LYS A 4 7.05 1.15 23.98
N PRO A 5 6.46 -0.05 24.13
CA PRO A 5 5.51 -0.60 23.17
C PRO A 5 4.26 0.28 23.11
N LEU A 6 3.62 0.32 21.94
CA LEU A 6 2.33 1.00 21.80
C LEU A 6 1.22 0.09 22.34
N THR A 7 0.11 0.67 22.79
CA THR A 7 -1.09 -0.12 23.09
C THR A 7 -1.84 -0.47 21.80
N GLU A 8 -2.72 -1.48 21.83
CA GLU A 8 -3.54 -1.86 20.67
C GLU A 8 -4.39 -0.69 20.17
N ALA A 9 -4.91 0.14 21.08
CA ALA A 9 -5.66 1.33 20.71
C ALA A 9 -4.79 2.37 19.98
N GLN A 10 -3.55 2.57 20.43
CA GLN A 10 -2.60 3.47 19.77
C GLN A 10 -2.21 2.94 18.38
N TRP A 11 -2.01 1.63 18.24
CA TRP A 11 -1.79 1.00 16.95
C TRP A 11 -2.97 1.21 16.00
N LEU A 12 -4.21 0.97 16.46
CA LEU A 12 -5.40 1.17 15.63
C LEU A 12 -5.57 2.63 15.19
N VAL A 13 -5.36 3.60 16.09
CA VAL A 13 -5.42 5.03 15.74
C VAL A 13 -4.36 5.36 14.68
N ARG A 14 -3.14 4.84 14.85
CA ARG A 14 -2.06 5.04 13.88
C ARG A 14 -2.41 4.45 12.52
N PHE A 15 -2.86 3.20 12.46
CA PHE A 15 -3.23 2.54 11.20
C PHE A 15 -4.40 3.25 10.52
N VAL A 16 -5.52 3.47 11.22
CA VAL A 16 -6.69 4.16 10.63
C VAL A 16 -6.32 5.53 10.08
N PHE A 17 -5.43 6.29 10.76
CA PHE A 17 -4.98 7.57 10.23
C PHE A 17 -4.13 7.41 8.96
N LEU A 18 -3.10 6.57 8.99
CA LEU A 18 -2.17 6.42 7.86
C LEU A 18 -2.84 5.80 6.64
N GLU A 19 -3.63 4.73 6.82
CA GLU A 19 -4.38 4.06 5.74
C GLU A 19 -5.41 4.97 5.08
N SER A 20 -5.96 5.95 5.83
CA SER A 20 -6.86 6.95 5.25
C SER A 20 -6.17 7.91 4.28
N ILE A 21 -4.85 7.99 4.33
CA ILE A 21 -4.01 8.81 3.45
C ILE A 21 -3.34 7.94 2.39
N ALA A 22 -2.93 6.72 2.73
CA ALA A 22 -2.27 5.76 1.84
C ALA A 22 -3.12 5.39 0.60
N GLY A 23 -4.45 5.38 0.72
CA GLY A 23 -5.33 5.16 -0.43
C GLY A 23 -5.37 6.29 -1.47
N VAL A 24 -4.75 7.45 -1.23
CA VAL A 24 -4.83 8.64 -2.11
C VAL A 24 -3.87 8.59 -3.32
N PRO A 25 -2.59 8.20 -3.18
CA PRO A 25 -1.62 8.30 -4.27
C PRO A 25 -1.94 7.48 -5.51
N GLY A 26 -2.28 6.19 -5.36
CA GLY A 26 -2.68 5.33 -6.47
C GLY A 26 -3.86 5.91 -7.26
N MET A 27 -4.84 6.50 -6.57
CA MET A 27 -6.03 7.10 -7.16
C MET A 27 -5.69 8.34 -7.97
N VAL A 28 -4.87 9.24 -7.42
CA VAL A 28 -4.41 10.45 -8.12
C VAL A 28 -3.59 10.08 -9.36
N ALA A 29 -2.63 9.17 -9.20
CA ALA A 29 -1.76 8.71 -10.27
C ALA A 29 -2.56 8.00 -11.37
N GLY A 30 -3.41 7.04 -11.00
CA GLY A 30 -4.29 6.29 -11.90
C GLY A 30 -5.24 7.21 -12.66
N MET A 31 -5.88 8.17 -11.98
CA MET A 31 -6.73 9.19 -12.60
C MET A 31 -5.95 10.04 -13.62
N LEU A 32 -4.79 10.56 -13.26
CA LEU A 32 -3.99 11.42 -14.14
C LEU A 32 -3.46 10.67 -15.37
N ARG A 33 -3.07 9.41 -15.19
CA ARG A 33 -2.69 8.50 -16.28
C ARG A 33 -3.89 8.15 -17.17
N HIS A 34 -5.05 7.88 -16.58
CA HIS A 34 -6.30 7.62 -17.30
C HIS A 34 -6.70 8.79 -18.19
N LEU A 35 -6.80 9.99 -17.62
CA LEU A 35 -7.09 11.20 -18.40
C LEU A 35 -6.02 11.47 -19.47
N ARG A 36 -4.78 11.01 -19.27
CA ARG A 36 -3.70 11.16 -20.26
C ARG A 36 -3.86 10.19 -21.42
N SER A 37 -4.20 8.95 -21.13
CA SER A 37 -4.53 7.93 -22.12
C SER A 37 -5.66 8.42 -23.03
N LEU A 38 -6.75 8.93 -22.44
CA LEU A 38 -7.90 9.46 -23.16
C LEU A 38 -7.53 10.66 -24.04
N ARG A 39 -6.97 11.73 -23.48
CA ARG A 39 -6.69 12.96 -24.25
C ARG A 39 -5.63 12.78 -25.34
N ARG A 40 -4.79 11.73 -25.26
CA ARG A 40 -3.76 11.44 -26.26
C ARG A 40 -4.16 10.30 -27.20
N MET A 41 -5.28 9.62 -26.95
CA MET A 41 -5.72 8.43 -27.69
C MET A 41 -4.61 7.36 -27.77
N LYS A 42 -3.91 7.10 -26.65
CA LYS A 42 -2.80 6.14 -26.57
C LYS A 42 -3.03 5.13 -25.47
N ARG A 43 -2.50 3.92 -25.63
CA ARG A 43 -2.47 2.90 -24.56
C ARG A 43 -1.66 3.38 -23.37
N ASP A 44 -2.08 2.97 -22.18
CA ASP A 44 -1.39 3.24 -20.91
C ASP A 44 -0.33 2.18 -20.55
N ASN A 45 -0.46 0.98 -21.12
CA ASN A 45 0.40 -0.19 -20.89
C ASN A 45 0.33 -0.76 -19.47
N GLY A 46 -0.86 -0.79 -18.87
CA GLY A 46 -1.17 -1.59 -17.68
C GLY A 46 -0.90 -0.92 -16.33
N TRP A 47 -0.61 0.38 -16.30
CA TRP A 47 -0.32 1.11 -15.06
C TRP A 47 -1.58 1.60 -14.33
N ILE A 48 -2.61 2.04 -15.08
CA ILE A 48 -3.86 2.54 -14.48
C ILE A 48 -4.50 1.50 -13.58
N GLU A 49 -4.60 0.26 -14.04
CA GLU A 49 -5.21 -0.83 -13.28
C GLU A 49 -4.45 -1.09 -11.98
N THR A 50 -3.14 -1.32 -12.04
CA THR A 50 -2.30 -1.54 -10.85
C THR A 50 -2.38 -0.39 -9.84
N LEU A 51 -2.40 0.87 -10.28
CA LEU A 51 -2.49 2.02 -9.38
C LEU A 51 -3.87 2.16 -8.72
N LEU A 52 -4.94 1.80 -9.42
CA LEU A 52 -6.29 1.78 -8.85
C LEU A 52 -6.49 0.59 -7.91
N GLU A 53 -5.88 -0.55 -8.21
CA GLU A 53 -5.85 -1.74 -7.35
C GLU A 53 -5.10 -1.46 -6.05
N GLU A 54 -3.93 -0.80 -6.11
CA GLU A 54 -3.20 -0.31 -4.94
C GLU A 54 -4.10 0.55 -4.05
N SER A 55 -4.71 1.61 -4.60
CA SER A 55 -5.66 2.44 -3.83
C SER A 55 -6.86 1.69 -3.27
N TYR A 56 -7.34 0.66 -3.96
CA TYR A 56 -8.40 -0.19 -3.44
C TYR A 56 -7.91 -1.04 -2.27
N ASN A 57 -6.71 -1.63 -2.37
CA ASN A 57 -6.09 -2.45 -1.33
C ASN A 57 -5.86 -1.65 -0.03
N GLU A 58 -5.27 -0.45 -0.13
CA GLU A 58 -5.11 0.48 1.00
C GLU A 58 -6.45 0.82 1.68
N ARG A 59 -7.50 1.00 0.88
CA ARG A 59 -8.85 1.21 1.44
C ARG A 59 -9.37 -0.02 2.19
N MET A 60 -9.01 -1.23 1.75
CA MET A 60 -9.37 -2.46 2.46
C MET A 60 -8.59 -2.61 3.78
N HIS A 61 -7.35 -2.11 3.87
CA HIS A 61 -6.61 -1.97 5.13
C HIS A 61 -7.39 -1.08 6.09
N LEU A 62 -7.74 0.14 5.66
CA LEU A 62 -8.50 1.10 6.45
C LEU A 62 -9.82 0.49 6.97
N LEU A 63 -10.63 -0.08 6.09
CA LEU A 63 -11.93 -0.65 6.45
C LEU A 63 -11.79 -1.82 7.43
N THR A 64 -10.74 -2.61 7.29
CA THR A 64 -10.42 -3.68 8.24
C THR A 64 -10.12 -3.13 9.63
N PHE A 65 -9.27 -2.11 9.75
CA PHE A 65 -8.98 -1.50 11.05
C PHE A 65 -10.18 -0.76 11.66
N MET A 66 -11.02 -0.15 10.83
CA MET A 66 -12.26 0.49 11.28
C MET A 66 -13.30 -0.49 11.84
N LYS A 67 -13.20 -1.79 11.54
CA LYS A 67 -14.03 -2.82 12.20
C LYS A 67 -13.58 -3.11 13.64
N MET A 68 -12.37 -2.70 14.02
CA MET A 68 -11.82 -2.90 15.36
C MET A 68 -11.74 -1.60 16.17
N CYS A 69 -11.84 -0.44 15.51
CA CYS A 69 -11.79 0.88 16.14
C CYS A 69 -12.79 1.82 15.47
N GLU A 70 -13.59 2.51 16.27
CA GLU A 70 -14.44 3.59 15.77
C GLU A 70 -13.75 4.94 15.94
N PRO A 71 -13.36 5.63 14.85
CA PRO A 71 -12.72 6.93 14.95
C PRO A 71 -13.72 8.00 15.45
N GLY A 72 -13.31 8.74 16.49
CA GLY A 72 -14.07 9.87 17.01
C GLY A 72 -14.15 11.05 16.02
N TRP A 73 -15.00 12.04 16.33
CA TRP A 73 -15.22 13.20 15.46
C TRP A 73 -13.93 13.99 15.17
N PHE A 74 -13.06 14.16 16.18
CA PHE A 74 -11.79 14.85 16.03
C PHE A 74 -10.89 14.17 14.99
N MET A 75 -10.77 12.84 15.05
CA MET A 75 -10.00 12.08 14.09
C MET A 75 -10.58 12.17 12.67
N LYS A 76 -11.92 12.10 12.54
CA LYS A 76 -12.61 12.28 11.26
C LYS A 76 -12.33 13.64 10.63
N THR A 77 -12.35 14.72 11.43
CA THR A 77 -12.00 16.07 10.97
C THR A 77 -10.54 16.19 10.56
N MET A 78 -9.62 15.58 11.33
CA MET A 78 -8.20 15.54 10.99
C MET A 78 -7.94 14.80 9.68
N ILE A 79 -8.59 13.65 9.45
CA ILE A 79 -8.50 12.90 8.20
C ILE A 79 -8.98 13.75 7.03
N LEU A 80 -10.13 14.43 7.16
CA LEU A 80 -10.66 15.31 6.12
C LEU A 80 -9.67 16.43 5.75
N GLY A 81 -9.09 17.09 6.76
CA GLY A 81 -8.08 18.13 6.55
C GLY A 81 -6.80 17.58 5.90
N ALA A 82 -6.30 16.45 6.40
CA ALA A 82 -5.09 15.81 5.88
C ALA A 82 -5.28 15.35 4.42
N GLN A 83 -6.41 14.72 4.09
CA GLN A 83 -6.75 14.35 2.72
C GLN A 83 -6.88 15.57 1.81
N GLY A 84 -7.53 16.64 2.28
CA GLY A 84 -7.65 17.89 1.52
C GLY A 84 -6.30 18.48 1.13
N VAL A 85 -5.35 18.54 2.07
CA VAL A 85 -4.00 19.04 1.80
C VAL A 85 -3.21 18.05 0.92
N PHE A 86 -3.18 16.78 1.31
CA PHE A 86 -2.34 15.77 0.68
C PHE A 86 -2.76 15.46 -0.76
N PHE A 87 -4.07 15.33 -1.02
CA PHE A 87 -4.60 15.11 -2.37
C PHE A 87 -4.16 16.24 -3.31
N ASN A 88 -4.37 17.49 -2.91
CA ASN A 88 -4.04 18.64 -3.76
C ASN A 88 -2.52 18.75 -3.98
N ALA A 89 -1.73 18.63 -2.91
CA ALA A 89 -0.27 18.66 -3.00
C ALA A 89 0.27 17.57 -3.94
N LEU A 90 -0.24 16.34 -3.80
CA LEU A 90 0.17 15.23 -4.65
C LEU A 90 -0.31 15.39 -6.09
N PHE A 91 -1.54 15.86 -6.31
CA PHE A 91 -2.06 16.14 -7.65
C PHE A 91 -1.18 17.12 -8.41
N PHE A 92 -0.85 18.27 -7.82
CA PHE A 92 0.02 19.26 -8.47
C PHE A 92 1.45 18.74 -8.63
N SER A 93 1.99 18.03 -7.63
CA SER A 93 3.33 17.42 -7.71
C SER A 93 3.41 16.39 -8.84
N TYR A 94 2.37 15.59 -9.03
CA TYR A 94 2.32 14.56 -10.06
C TYR A 94 2.25 15.14 -11.47
N LEU A 95 1.59 16.28 -11.65
CA LEU A 95 1.62 17.02 -12.92
C LEU A 95 3.02 17.51 -13.28
N ILE A 96 3.83 17.86 -12.28
CA ILE A 96 5.21 18.33 -12.45
C ILE A 96 6.17 17.15 -12.64
N SER A 97 6.16 16.18 -11.72
CA SER A 97 7.09 15.06 -11.68
C SER A 97 6.47 13.79 -11.11
N PRO A 98 5.88 12.93 -11.96
CA PRO A 98 5.41 11.59 -11.56
C PRO A 98 6.51 10.75 -10.91
N LYS A 99 7.75 10.88 -11.39
CA LYS A 99 8.92 10.15 -10.87
C LYS A 99 9.17 10.46 -9.39
N ILE A 100 9.11 11.72 -8.99
CA ILE A 100 9.31 12.12 -7.59
C ILE A 100 8.15 11.62 -6.73
N CYS A 101 6.92 11.73 -7.21
CA CYS A 101 5.75 11.21 -6.49
C CYS A 101 5.85 9.71 -6.22
N HIS A 102 6.16 8.91 -7.25
CA HIS A 102 6.30 7.46 -7.06
C HIS A 102 7.49 7.08 -6.19
N ARG A 103 8.61 7.83 -6.26
CA ARG A 103 9.72 7.62 -5.33
C ARG A 103 9.35 7.94 -3.89
N PHE A 104 8.60 9.01 -3.68
CA PHE A 104 8.09 9.40 -2.36
C PHE A 104 7.14 8.36 -1.78
N VAL A 105 6.18 7.88 -2.58
CA VAL A 105 5.26 6.79 -2.17
C VAL A 105 6.06 5.52 -1.83
N GLY A 106 7.04 5.13 -2.65
CA GLY A 106 7.90 3.99 -2.33
C GLY A 106 8.55 4.07 -0.95
N TYR A 107 9.01 5.26 -0.54
CA TYR A 107 9.55 5.48 0.82
C TYR A 107 8.47 5.47 1.91
N LEU A 108 7.23 5.91 1.63
CA LEU A 108 6.12 5.73 2.58
C LEU A 108 5.87 4.25 2.82
N GLU A 109 5.92 3.43 1.78
CA GLU A 109 5.71 1.98 1.90
C GLU A 109 6.88 1.27 2.58
N GLU A 110 8.12 1.77 2.44
CA GLU A 110 9.24 1.32 3.27
C GLU A 110 8.93 1.52 4.76
N GLU A 111 8.47 2.71 5.14
CA GLU A 111 8.07 3.02 6.52
C GLU A 111 6.84 2.22 6.97
N ALA A 112 5.90 1.90 6.07
CA ALA A 112 4.77 1.03 6.36
C ALA A 112 5.23 -0.40 6.66
N VAL A 113 6.11 -0.97 5.83
CA VAL A 113 6.72 -2.30 6.06
C VAL A 113 7.46 -2.35 7.40
N HIS A 114 8.21 -1.29 7.74
CA HIS A 114 8.87 -1.17 9.04
C HIS A 114 7.87 -1.10 10.19
N THR A 115 6.82 -0.29 10.05
CA THR A 115 5.76 -0.11 11.04
C THR A 115 5.04 -1.44 11.33
N TYR A 116 4.64 -2.18 10.30
CA TYR A 116 3.97 -3.48 10.47
C TYR A 116 4.90 -4.56 10.98
N THR A 117 6.18 -4.55 10.59
CA THR A 117 7.20 -5.46 11.15
C THR A 117 7.37 -5.24 12.65
N ARG A 118 7.38 -3.98 13.09
CA ARG A 118 7.41 -3.65 14.51
C ARG A 118 6.15 -4.19 15.22
N CYS A 119 4.96 -3.93 14.69
CA CYS A 119 3.71 -4.44 15.26
C CYS A 119 3.72 -5.97 15.43
N ILE A 120 4.14 -6.73 14.39
CA ILE A 120 4.27 -8.19 14.45
C ILE A 120 5.20 -8.61 15.60
N ARG A 121 6.34 -7.92 15.75
CA ARG A 121 7.28 -8.21 16.85
C ARG A 121 6.67 -7.94 18.22
N GLU A 122 5.88 -6.87 18.36
CA GLU A 122 5.19 -6.57 19.63
C GLU A 122 4.12 -7.62 19.97
N ILE A 123 3.42 -8.17 18.97
CA ILE A 123 2.52 -9.32 19.14
C ILE A 123 3.30 -10.58 19.54
N ASP A 124 4.40 -10.88 18.86
CA ASP A 124 5.22 -12.08 19.15
C ASP A 124 5.85 -12.07 20.54
N GLN A 125 6.10 -10.89 21.09
CA GLN A 125 6.61 -10.71 22.45
C GLN A 125 5.51 -10.70 23.51
N GLY A 126 4.23 -10.84 23.12
CA GLY A 126 3.10 -10.82 24.03
C GLY A 126 2.86 -9.45 24.66
N MET A 127 3.32 -8.36 24.04
CA MET A 127 3.15 -7.00 24.57
C MET A 127 1.78 -6.39 24.27
N LEU A 128 0.98 -7.08 23.45
CA LEU A 128 -0.37 -6.69 23.03
C LEU A 128 -1.33 -7.80 23.47
N ASP A 129 -1.77 -7.76 24.73
CA ASP A 129 -2.57 -8.81 25.37
C ASP A 129 -3.77 -9.26 24.52
N LYS A 130 -4.51 -8.30 23.94
CA LYS A 130 -5.69 -8.60 23.14
C LYS A 130 -5.33 -9.30 21.85
N TRP A 131 -4.29 -8.84 21.16
CA TRP A 131 -3.89 -9.37 19.86
C TRP A 131 -3.05 -10.65 19.94
N SER A 132 -2.43 -10.89 21.10
CA SER A 132 -1.66 -12.10 21.39
C SER A 132 -2.54 -13.23 21.93
N SER A 133 -3.78 -12.93 22.35
CA SER A 133 -4.74 -13.92 22.81
C SER A 133 -5.28 -14.79 21.66
N LYS A 134 -5.43 -16.10 21.93
CA LYS A 134 -6.04 -17.07 20.99
C LYS A 134 -7.53 -16.84 20.76
N ASP A 135 -8.19 -16.13 21.67
CA ASP A 135 -9.63 -15.87 21.61
C ASP A 135 -9.96 -14.68 20.71
N PHE A 136 -8.97 -13.85 20.38
CA PHE A 136 -9.17 -12.71 19.49
C PHE A 136 -9.44 -13.18 18.06
N LYS A 137 -10.52 -12.64 17.49
CA LYS A 137 -10.92 -12.87 16.09
C LYS A 137 -10.76 -11.59 15.31
N ILE A 138 -10.07 -11.69 14.18
CA ILE A 138 -10.00 -10.61 13.20
C ILE A 138 -11.35 -10.45 12.47
N PRO A 139 -11.62 -9.29 11.85
CA PRO A 139 -12.87 -9.06 11.13
C PRO A 139 -13.08 -10.04 9.95
N ASP A 140 -14.31 -10.53 9.76
CA ASP A 140 -14.65 -11.45 8.66
C ASP A 140 -14.38 -10.85 7.27
N MET A 141 -14.52 -9.53 7.13
CA MET A 141 -14.18 -8.80 5.90
C MET A 141 -12.72 -9.04 5.49
N ALA A 142 -11.79 -9.07 6.45
CA ALA A 142 -10.39 -9.35 6.18
C ALA A 142 -10.19 -10.80 5.72
N VAL A 143 -10.83 -11.74 6.42
CA VAL A 143 -10.78 -13.17 6.07
C VAL A 143 -11.25 -13.39 4.63
N GLN A 144 -12.32 -12.71 4.22
CA GLN A 144 -12.85 -12.78 2.87
C GLN A 144 -11.93 -12.12 1.84
N TYR A 145 -11.44 -10.91 2.13
CA TYR A 145 -10.62 -10.15 1.19
C TYR A 145 -9.28 -10.83 0.90
N TRP A 146 -8.55 -11.27 1.92
CA TRP A 146 -7.27 -11.97 1.78
C TRP A 146 -7.42 -13.49 1.61
N ASN A 147 -8.65 -14.01 1.55
CA ASN A 147 -8.95 -15.44 1.48
C ASN A 147 -8.17 -16.25 2.54
N MET A 148 -8.23 -15.81 3.79
CA MET A 148 -7.37 -16.34 4.86
C MET A 148 -7.79 -17.76 5.25
N PRO A 149 -6.86 -18.74 5.23
CA PRO A 149 -7.18 -20.13 5.52
C PRO A 149 -7.57 -20.32 6.99
N GLU A 150 -8.35 -21.36 7.25
CA GLU A 150 -8.69 -21.76 8.62
C GLU A 150 -7.42 -22.04 9.43
N GLY A 151 -7.40 -21.61 10.69
CA GLY A 151 -6.22 -21.71 11.56
C GLY A 151 -5.17 -20.61 11.38
N LYS A 152 -5.23 -19.78 10.33
CA LYS A 152 -4.37 -18.59 10.15
C LYS A 152 -5.18 -17.29 10.12
N ARG A 153 -5.94 -17.06 11.20
CA ARG A 153 -6.87 -15.92 11.33
C ARG A 153 -6.62 -15.16 12.62
N THR A 154 -5.36 -15.06 13.01
CA THR A 154 -4.92 -14.24 14.16
C THR A 154 -4.63 -12.81 13.72
N MET A 155 -4.47 -11.90 14.68
CA MET A 155 -4.05 -10.53 14.36
C MET A 155 -2.66 -10.51 13.71
N LYS A 156 -1.74 -11.38 14.14
CA LYS A 156 -0.43 -11.53 13.52
C LYS A 156 -0.54 -11.91 12.05
N ASP A 157 -1.38 -12.89 11.72
CA ASP A 157 -1.58 -13.32 10.34
C ASP A 157 -2.11 -12.15 9.49
N LEU A 158 -3.12 -11.44 9.98
CA LEU A 158 -3.67 -10.26 9.29
C LEU A 158 -2.60 -9.20 9.01
N ILE A 159 -1.81 -8.82 10.02
CA ILE A 159 -0.75 -7.83 9.83
C ILE A 159 0.35 -8.35 8.88
N MET A 160 0.59 -9.67 8.81
CA MET A 160 1.51 -10.24 7.82
C MET A 160 1.00 -10.10 6.39
N TYR A 161 -0.31 -10.26 6.15
CA TYR A 161 -0.92 -10.03 4.83
C TYR A 161 -0.81 -8.55 4.44
N ILE A 162 -1.25 -7.64 5.31
CA ILE A 162 -1.16 -6.19 5.07
C ILE A 162 0.29 -5.78 4.77
N ARG A 163 1.26 -6.21 5.59
CA ARG A 163 2.68 -5.93 5.34
C ARG A 163 3.18 -6.46 4.00
N ALA A 164 2.66 -7.60 3.53
CA ALA A 164 3.05 -8.16 2.25
C ALA A 164 2.54 -7.28 1.10
N ASP A 165 1.32 -6.74 1.24
CA ASP A 165 0.74 -5.78 0.30
C ASP A 165 1.61 -4.50 0.25
N GLU A 166 2.00 -3.93 1.40
CA GLU A 166 2.90 -2.76 1.43
C GLU A 166 4.25 -3.03 0.77
N ALA A 167 4.80 -4.23 0.97
CA ALA A 167 6.06 -4.61 0.35
C ALA A 167 5.93 -4.75 -1.19
N VAL A 168 4.75 -5.09 -1.70
CA VAL A 168 4.42 -5.04 -3.14
C VAL A 168 4.32 -3.58 -3.59
N HIS A 169 3.52 -2.75 -2.91
CA HIS A 169 3.34 -1.33 -3.26
C HIS A 169 4.67 -0.59 -3.30
N ARG A 170 5.54 -0.81 -2.31
CA ARG A 170 6.92 -0.33 -2.30
C ARG A 170 7.67 -0.67 -3.58
N GLY A 171 7.72 -1.97 -3.91
CA GLY A 171 8.45 -2.46 -5.08
C GLY A 171 7.88 -1.91 -6.39
N VAL A 172 6.55 -1.82 -6.50
CA VAL A 172 5.85 -1.27 -7.66
C VAL A 172 6.17 0.21 -7.84
N ASN A 173 6.01 1.02 -6.80
CA ASN A 173 6.23 2.47 -6.84
C ASN A 173 7.71 2.83 -7.09
N HIS A 174 8.66 2.14 -6.44
CA HIS A 174 10.08 2.34 -6.75
C HIS A 174 10.41 1.97 -8.20
N THR A 175 9.90 0.84 -8.71
CA THR A 175 10.09 0.43 -10.10
C THR A 175 9.51 1.47 -11.06
N LEU A 176 8.27 1.91 -10.84
CA LEU A 176 7.63 2.95 -11.66
C LEU A 176 8.43 4.27 -11.64
N SER A 177 9.09 4.60 -10.53
CA SER A 177 9.99 5.76 -10.44
C SER A 177 11.28 5.61 -11.27
N ASN A 178 11.72 4.37 -11.52
CA ASN A 178 12.92 4.07 -12.30
C ASN A 178 12.63 3.98 -13.81
N LEU A 179 11.37 3.79 -14.18
CA LEU A 179 10.92 3.65 -15.56
C LEU A 179 10.57 4.98 -16.25
N SER A 180 10.56 4.95 -17.59
CA SER A 180 10.04 6.04 -18.41
C SER A 180 8.52 6.07 -18.32
N TYR A 181 8.00 6.99 -17.51
CA TYR A 181 6.57 7.25 -17.31
C TYR A 181 5.72 7.29 -18.60
N LYS A 182 6.32 7.71 -19.73
CA LYS A 182 5.61 7.91 -21.01
C LYS A 182 5.60 6.69 -21.93
N GLU A 183 6.55 5.79 -21.80
CA GLU A 183 6.89 4.80 -22.83
C GLU A 183 6.90 3.37 -22.30
N ASP A 184 7.40 3.19 -21.07
CA ASP A 184 7.68 1.85 -20.57
C ASP A 184 6.39 1.17 -20.08
N PRO A 185 6.15 -0.09 -20.49
CA PRO A 185 5.02 -0.88 -20.01
C PRO A 185 5.16 -1.26 -18.53
N ASN A 186 4.04 -1.61 -17.89
CA ASN A 186 4.05 -2.13 -16.54
C ASN A 186 4.60 -3.57 -16.52
N PRO A 187 5.80 -3.82 -15.97
CA PRO A 187 6.43 -5.14 -16.04
C PRO A 187 5.75 -6.18 -15.15
N PHE A 188 4.85 -5.78 -14.25
CA PHE A 188 4.16 -6.69 -13.32
C PHE A 188 2.93 -7.35 -13.95
N VAL A 189 2.38 -6.74 -15.01
CA VAL A 189 1.23 -7.28 -15.75
C VAL A 189 1.58 -7.66 -17.19
N SER A 190 2.58 -7.00 -17.79
CA SER A 190 2.96 -7.18 -19.20
C SER A 190 3.80 -8.42 -19.41
N ASP A 191 3.45 -9.25 -20.41
CA ASP A 191 4.22 -10.44 -20.80
C ASP A 191 5.39 -10.13 -21.77
N TYR A 192 5.75 -8.85 -21.96
CA TYR A 192 6.52 -8.37 -23.12
C TYR A 192 7.97 -8.91 -23.27
N LYS A 193 8.51 -9.67 -22.31
CA LYS A 193 9.83 -10.34 -22.39
C LYS A 193 9.88 -11.73 -21.72
N THR A 194 8.78 -12.48 -21.71
CA THR A 194 8.82 -13.91 -21.34
C THR A 194 9.47 -14.81 -22.43
N GLU A 195 9.99 -14.24 -23.52
CA GLU A 195 10.65 -14.98 -24.61
C GLU A 195 11.96 -15.69 -24.22
N MET A 196 12.46 -15.50 -22.99
CA MET A 196 13.53 -16.34 -22.42
C MET A 196 13.11 -17.01 -21.11
N GLY A 197 11.94 -17.66 -21.08
CA GLY A 197 11.53 -18.52 -19.94
C GLY A 197 11.37 -17.82 -18.58
N GLY A 198 11.33 -16.49 -18.56
CA GLY A 198 11.36 -15.69 -17.34
C GLY A 198 9.99 -15.58 -16.67
N HIS A 199 9.93 -15.80 -15.36
CA HIS A 199 8.74 -15.49 -14.56
C HIS A 199 8.52 -13.97 -14.48
N LYS A 200 7.26 -13.53 -14.34
CA LYS A 200 6.94 -12.12 -14.06
C LYS A 200 7.72 -11.63 -12.84
N PRO A 201 8.36 -10.44 -12.89
CA PRO A 201 9.14 -9.93 -11.77
C PRO A 201 8.23 -9.76 -10.56
N LYS A 202 8.70 -10.22 -9.41
CA LYS A 202 7.95 -10.08 -8.15
C LYS A 202 8.38 -8.78 -7.49
N ALA A 203 7.50 -7.79 -7.43
CA ALA A 203 7.76 -6.48 -6.82
C ALA A 203 8.26 -6.60 -5.38
N VAL A 204 7.65 -7.49 -4.60
CA VAL A 204 7.98 -7.75 -3.19
C VAL A 204 9.45 -8.11 -2.93
N LEU A 205 10.14 -8.70 -3.92
CA LEU A 205 11.51 -9.19 -3.78
C LEU A 205 12.58 -8.10 -4.01
N LYS A 206 12.21 -6.95 -4.56
CA LYS A 206 13.15 -5.87 -4.91
C LYS A 206 12.73 -4.56 -4.23
N PRO A 207 13.15 -4.32 -2.97
CA PRO A 207 12.74 -3.15 -2.20
C PRO A 207 13.02 -1.81 -2.90
N THR A 208 14.18 -1.69 -3.57
CA THR A 208 14.59 -0.48 -4.30
C THR A 208 13.92 -0.32 -5.66
N GLY A 209 12.99 -1.21 -6.02
CA GLY A 209 12.43 -1.32 -7.36
C GLY A 209 13.41 -1.95 -8.36
N TYR A 210 12.86 -2.39 -9.49
CA TYR A 210 13.64 -2.83 -10.63
C TYR A 210 14.08 -1.62 -11.45
N GLU A 211 15.30 -1.66 -11.96
CA GLU A 211 15.82 -0.70 -12.92
C GLU A 211 15.32 -1.02 -14.33
N ARG A 212 15.28 -0.01 -15.19
CA ARG A 212 14.72 -0.12 -16.55
C ARG A 212 15.34 -1.26 -17.36
N ASN A 213 16.65 -1.46 -17.26
CA ASN A 213 17.37 -2.53 -17.95
C ASN A 213 17.10 -3.94 -17.41
N GLU A 214 16.50 -4.07 -16.22
CA GLU A 214 16.12 -5.36 -15.63
C GLU A 214 14.76 -5.87 -16.14
N VAL A 215 13.88 -4.97 -16.62
CA VAL A 215 12.46 -5.30 -16.87
C VAL A 215 11.87 -4.83 -18.21
N ILE A 216 12.56 -3.95 -18.96
CA ILE A 216 12.14 -3.45 -20.28
C ILE A 216 13.01 -4.02 -21.38
#